data_AF-A0A7J2LLH6-F1
#
_entry.id   AF-A0A7J2LLH6-F1
#
_cell.length_a   1.000
_cell.length_b   1.000
_cell.length_c   1.000
_cell.angle_alpha   90.00
_cell.angle_beta   90.00
_cell.angle_gamma   90.00
#
_symmetry.space_group_name_H-M   'P 1'
#
loop_
_entity.id
_entity.type
_entity.pdbx_description
1 polymer ?
#
loop_
_entity_poly.entity_id
_entity_poly.type
_entity_poly.pdbx_seq_one_letter_code
_entity_poly.pdbx_strand_id
1 'polypeptide(L)'
;LPFPARELFPLDRYRVPGTLITSRGCPSKCIFCSAGAMYGGRYRVRSPENVSSEVHHMIEKFNFDKFFIADDTFTVFRDRTRKICRSISDLNVQWFCESRVNTVNKEILKEMAESGCRVIQYGVESGSQKILNSIRKGITVEQVRKAVKWSVEVGITPVCSFMVPHPEDTLETIEETRKFMEELKSLGALVVVSLTTPFPGTYLYDHAEELGLKFILEDTDRYDMATPVFVTKNLTLEQIEEAFDDLISLCMTQESFQLLSREI
;
A
#
# COMPACT_ATOMS: atom_id res chain seq x y z
N LEU A 1 0.13 -23.75 -7.64
CA LEU A 1 -0.97 -23.15 -8.44
C LEU A 1 -0.47 -23.02 -9.87
N PRO A 2 -1.32 -23.25 -10.89
CA PRO A 2 -0.96 -22.93 -12.28
C PRO A 2 -0.77 -21.41 -12.44
N PHE A 3 -0.09 -21.01 -13.52
CA PHE A 3 0.05 -19.59 -13.86
C PHE A 3 -1.27 -19.05 -14.43
N PRO A 4 -1.59 -17.76 -14.22
CA PRO A 4 -2.69 -17.09 -14.91
C PRO A 4 -2.59 -17.21 -16.43
N ALA A 5 -3.71 -17.52 -17.08
CA ALA A 5 -3.82 -17.64 -18.54
C ALA A 5 -3.82 -16.25 -19.21
N ARG A 6 -2.67 -15.57 -19.18
CA ARG A 6 -2.51 -14.17 -19.64
C ARG A 6 -2.79 -14.00 -21.12
N GLU A 7 -2.58 -15.04 -21.93
CA GLU A 7 -2.90 -15.06 -23.35
C GLU A 7 -4.39 -14.85 -23.67
N LEU A 8 -5.29 -15.00 -22.68
CA LEU A 8 -6.72 -14.77 -22.86
C LEU A 8 -7.12 -13.29 -22.68
N PHE A 9 -6.18 -12.43 -22.31
CA PHE A 9 -6.43 -11.01 -22.06
C PHE A 9 -5.80 -10.12 -23.14
N PRO A 10 -6.39 -8.95 -23.44
CA PRO A 10 -5.79 -7.95 -24.31
C PRO A 10 -4.67 -7.19 -23.56
N LEU A 11 -3.51 -7.82 -23.44
CA LEU A 11 -2.38 -7.34 -22.62
C LEU A 11 -1.87 -5.94 -23.02
N ASP A 12 -2.04 -5.56 -24.28
CA ASP A 12 -1.71 -4.25 -24.84
C ASP A 12 -2.53 -3.09 -24.25
N ARG A 13 -3.68 -3.38 -23.64
CA ARG A 13 -4.55 -2.37 -23.01
C ARG A 13 -4.15 -2.04 -21.57
N TYR A 14 -3.23 -2.79 -20.98
CA TYR A 14 -2.81 -2.61 -19.60
C TYR A 14 -1.49 -1.85 -19.55
N ARG A 15 -1.43 -0.84 -18.68
CA ARG A 15 -0.18 -0.11 -18.43
C ARG A 15 0.89 -0.98 -17.78
N VAL A 16 0.49 -1.92 -16.92
CA VAL A 16 1.36 -2.91 -16.29
C VAL A 16 0.74 -4.30 -16.48
N PRO A 17 1.01 -4.98 -17.59
CA PRO A 17 0.44 -6.31 -17.83
C PRO A 17 1.13 -7.41 -17.01
N GLY A 18 2.32 -7.13 -16.45
CA GLY A 18 3.12 -8.02 -15.60
C GLY A 18 2.69 -8.07 -14.12
N THR A 19 1.41 -8.21 -13.81
CA THR A 19 0.97 -8.33 -12.42
C THR A 19 1.18 -9.74 -11.88
N LEU A 20 1.73 -9.87 -10.66
CA LEU A 20 1.93 -11.12 -9.93
C LEU A 20 1.27 -11.06 -8.56
N ILE A 21 0.66 -12.17 -8.16
CA ILE A 21 0.24 -12.42 -6.78
C ILE A 21 1.10 -13.56 -6.26
N THR A 22 2.04 -13.24 -5.37
CA THR A 22 2.97 -14.20 -4.76
C THR A 22 2.47 -14.68 -3.40
N SER A 23 1.60 -13.92 -2.75
CA SER A 23 0.93 -14.26 -1.50
C SER A 23 -0.48 -13.69 -1.44
N ARG A 24 -1.30 -14.19 -0.51
CA ARG A 24 -2.67 -13.71 -0.28
C ARG A 24 -2.91 -13.54 1.21
N GLY A 25 -3.45 -12.38 1.59
CA GLY A 25 -3.74 -11.99 2.95
C GLY A 25 -2.61 -11.20 3.60
N CYS A 26 -2.88 -10.73 4.81
CA CYS A 26 -1.89 -10.09 5.69
C CYS A 26 -2.14 -10.59 7.12
N PRO A 27 -1.10 -10.90 7.91
CA PRO A 27 -1.27 -11.32 9.31
C PRO A 27 -1.62 -10.17 10.26
N SER A 28 -1.69 -8.94 9.75
CA SER A 28 -2.02 -7.74 10.54
C SER A 28 -3.49 -7.71 10.93
N LYS A 29 -3.83 -6.91 11.94
CA LYS A 29 -5.19 -6.82 12.52
C LYS A 29 -5.78 -5.41 12.41
N CYS A 30 -5.41 -4.67 11.36
CA CYS A 30 -5.92 -3.32 11.10
C CYS A 30 -7.44 -3.36 11.01
N ILE A 31 -8.14 -2.48 11.72
CA ILE A 31 -9.61 -2.56 11.83
C ILE A 31 -10.34 -2.25 10.51
N PHE A 32 -9.71 -1.47 9.63
CA PHE A 32 -10.29 -0.99 8.37
C PHE A 32 -10.04 -1.92 7.17
N CYS A 33 -9.14 -2.90 7.29
CA CYS A 33 -8.53 -3.54 6.13
C CYS A 33 -9.36 -4.72 5.62
N SER A 34 -9.81 -4.64 4.36
CA SER A 34 -10.55 -5.71 3.67
C SER A 34 -9.73 -6.99 3.47
N ALA A 35 -8.40 -6.90 3.40
CA ALA A 35 -7.53 -8.08 3.33
C ALA A 35 -7.71 -9.01 4.54
N GLY A 36 -7.91 -8.44 5.74
CA GLY A 36 -8.20 -9.21 6.95
C GLY A 36 -9.52 -9.97 6.83
N ALA A 37 -10.57 -9.30 6.32
CA ALA A 37 -11.91 -9.85 6.12
C ALA A 37 -11.93 -10.95 5.05
N MET A 38 -11.33 -10.70 3.88
CA MET A 38 -11.32 -11.64 2.75
C MET A 38 -10.52 -12.91 3.02
N TYR A 39 -9.44 -12.82 3.79
CA TYR A 39 -8.51 -13.94 4.00
C TYR A 39 -8.54 -14.52 5.42
N GLY A 40 -9.43 -14.02 6.29
CA GLY A 40 -9.59 -14.51 7.67
C GLY A 40 -8.32 -14.41 8.51
N GLY A 41 -7.51 -13.37 8.27
CA GLY A 41 -6.20 -13.18 8.93
C GLY A 41 -5.13 -14.21 8.58
N ARG A 42 -5.36 -15.08 7.57
CA ARG A 42 -4.38 -16.08 7.14
C ARG A 42 -3.46 -15.49 6.08
N TYR A 43 -2.17 -15.76 6.22
CA TYR A 43 -1.17 -15.42 5.22
C TYR A 43 -0.72 -16.68 4.48
N ARG A 44 -1.01 -16.74 3.18
CA ARG A 44 -0.66 -17.90 2.33
C ARG A 44 0.32 -17.45 1.27
N VAL A 45 1.38 -18.22 1.09
CA VAL A 45 2.47 -17.86 0.20
C VAL A 45 2.67 -18.92 -0.87
N ARG A 46 3.11 -18.49 -2.06
CA ARG A 46 3.72 -19.36 -3.06
C ARG A 46 5.20 -19.53 -2.75
N SER A 47 5.77 -20.67 -3.14
CA SER A 47 7.19 -20.92 -2.98
C SER A 47 8.01 -19.98 -3.89
N PRO A 48 9.24 -19.58 -3.51
CA PRO A 48 10.10 -18.75 -4.35
C PRO A 48 10.30 -19.33 -5.74
N GLU A 49 10.44 -20.65 -5.85
CA GLU A 49 10.66 -21.35 -7.12
C GLU A 49 9.46 -21.18 -8.05
N ASN A 50 8.24 -21.35 -7.53
CA ASN A 50 7.01 -21.17 -8.31
C ASN A 50 6.79 -19.70 -8.73
N VAL A 51 7.25 -18.73 -7.95
CA VAL A 51 7.21 -17.30 -8.31
C VAL A 51 8.23 -17.03 -9.41
N SER A 52 9.47 -17.48 -9.25
CA SER A 52 10.53 -17.31 -10.25
C SER A 52 10.15 -17.93 -11.58
N SER A 53 9.60 -19.15 -11.60
CA SER A 53 9.14 -19.79 -12.82
C SER A 53 8.04 -19.01 -13.54
N GLU A 54 7.18 -18.28 -12.81
CA GLU A 54 6.18 -17.42 -13.45
C GLU A 54 6.83 -16.18 -14.06
N VAL A 55 7.81 -15.56 -13.38
CA VAL A 55 8.59 -14.43 -13.91
C VAL A 55 9.27 -14.84 -15.22
N HIS A 56 9.99 -15.97 -15.23
CA HIS A 56 10.58 -16.53 -16.45
C HIS A 56 9.54 -16.75 -17.55
N HIS A 57 8.41 -17.37 -17.22
CA HIS A 57 7.34 -17.59 -18.18
C HIS A 57 6.83 -16.27 -18.79
N MET A 58 6.70 -15.21 -17.99
CA MET A 58 6.26 -13.91 -18.48
C MET A 58 7.28 -13.23 -19.39
N ILE A 59 8.57 -13.32 -19.06
CA ILE A 59 9.65 -12.82 -19.91
C ILE A 59 9.66 -13.59 -21.24
N GLU A 60 9.69 -14.92 -21.20
CA GLU A 60 9.86 -15.76 -22.38
C GLU A 60 8.64 -15.71 -23.33
N LYS A 61 7.42 -15.71 -22.77
CA LYS A 61 6.20 -15.80 -23.58
C LYS A 61 5.63 -14.43 -23.97
N PHE A 62 5.78 -13.42 -23.12
CA PHE A 62 5.13 -12.12 -23.30
C PHE A 62 6.11 -10.94 -23.39
N ASN A 63 7.42 -11.19 -23.26
CA ASN A 63 8.46 -10.17 -23.30
C ASN A 63 8.24 -9.04 -22.26
N PHE A 64 7.75 -9.41 -21.07
CA PHE A 64 7.59 -8.47 -19.97
C PHE A 64 8.92 -8.24 -19.26
N ASP A 65 9.23 -6.98 -18.98
CA ASP A 65 10.39 -6.53 -18.22
C ASP A 65 10.00 -5.75 -16.96
N LYS A 66 8.71 -5.44 -16.78
CA LYS A 66 8.15 -4.73 -15.62
C LYS A 66 7.07 -5.55 -14.92
N PHE A 67 7.13 -5.59 -13.59
CA PHE A 67 6.22 -6.38 -12.78
C PHE A 67 5.63 -5.63 -11.59
N PHE A 68 4.35 -5.86 -11.31
CA PHE A 68 3.71 -5.42 -10.07
C PHE A 68 3.38 -6.61 -9.17
N ILE A 69 4.00 -6.67 -8.00
CA ILE A 69 3.70 -7.67 -6.97
C ILE A 69 2.54 -7.16 -6.12
N ALA A 70 1.33 -7.62 -6.43
CA ALA A 70 0.06 -7.25 -5.82
C ALA A 70 -0.24 -8.05 -4.53
N ASP A 71 0.79 -8.26 -3.71
CA ASP A 71 0.64 -8.87 -2.39
C ASP A 71 0.23 -7.83 -1.36
N ASP A 72 -0.71 -8.13 -0.45
CA ASP A 72 -1.11 -7.20 0.62
C ASP A 72 0.07 -6.75 1.50
N THR A 73 1.07 -7.62 1.66
CA THR A 73 2.37 -7.30 2.26
C THR A 73 3.40 -8.29 1.75
N PHE A 74 4.23 -7.90 0.78
CA PHE A 74 5.21 -8.78 0.15
C PHE A 74 6.29 -9.30 1.13
N THR A 75 6.68 -8.48 2.08
CA THR A 75 7.88 -8.68 2.93
C THR A 75 7.60 -9.32 4.29
N VAL A 76 6.41 -9.91 4.50
CA VAL A 76 6.06 -10.57 5.78
C VAL A 76 7.12 -11.58 6.21
N PHE A 77 7.65 -12.36 5.27
CA PHE A 77 8.73 -13.32 5.52
C PHE A 77 10.00 -12.89 4.78
N ARG A 78 10.91 -12.18 5.46
CA ARG A 78 12.14 -11.64 4.86
C ARG A 78 13.00 -12.69 4.13
N ASP A 79 13.13 -13.90 4.68
CA ASP A 79 13.91 -14.96 4.03
C ASP A 79 13.27 -15.45 2.72
N ARG A 80 11.93 -15.42 2.64
CA ARG A 80 11.22 -15.71 1.40
C ARG A 80 11.44 -14.59 0.38
N THR A 81 11.30 -13.33 0.81
CA THR A 81 11.59 -12.16 -0.03
C THR A 81 12.99 -12.23 -0.62
N ARG A 82 14.00 -12.50 0.21
CA ARG A 82 15.40 -12.69 -0.20
C ARG A 82 15.55 -13.78 -1.27
N LYS A 83 14.91 -14.95 -1.08
CA LYS A 83 14.96 -16.05 -2.05
C LYS A 83 14.35 -15.65 -3.39
N ILE A 84 13.25 -14.89 -3.39
CA ILE A 84 12.64 -14.36 -4.61
C ILE A 84 13.56 -13.32 -5.27
N CYS A 85 14.12 -12.37 -4.51
CA CYS A 85 15.02 -11.35 -5.04
C CYS A 85 16.25 -11.99 -5.72
N ARG A 86 16.85 -13.01 -5.08
CA ARG A 86 17.97 -13.76 -5.65
C ARG A 86 17.61 -14.53 -6.91
N SER A 87 16.37 -15.01 -7.04
CA SER A 87 15.98 -15.81 -8.20
C SER A 87 15.68 -14.95 -9.43
N ILE A 88 15.52 -13.64 -9.27
CA ILE A 88 15.20 -12.70 -10.36
C ILE A 88 16.30 -11.64 -10.59
N SER A 89 17.39 -11.66 -9.82
CA SER A 89 18.43 -10.61 -9.88
C SER A 89 19.11 -10.50 -11.25
N ASP A 90 19.27 -11.62 -11.94
CA ASP A 90 20.02 -11.68 -13.20
C ASP A 90 19.11 -11.49 -14.43
N LEU A 91 17.81 -11.23 -14.21
CA LEU A 91 16.81 -11.14 -15.28
C LEU A 91 16.68 -9.71 -15.86
N ASN A 92 17.38 -8.73 -15.30
CA ASN A 92 17.31 -7.32 -15.69
C ASN A 92 15.87 -6.77 -15.77
N VAL A 93 15.06 -7.12 -14.76
CA VAL A 93 13.65 -6.72 -14.66
C VAL A 93 13.49 -5.56 -13.69
N GLN A 94 12.41 -4.81 -13.83
CA GLN A 94 11.97 -3.83 -12.85
C GLN A 94 10.69 -4.31 -12.16
N TRP A 95 10.58 -4.06 -10.87
CA TRP A 95 9.35 -4.43 -10.16
C TRP A 95 9.01 -3.51 -9.00
N PHE A 96 7.74 -3.58 -8.62
CA PHE A 96 7.13 -2.77 -7.58
C PHE A 96 6.31 -3.65 -6.66
N CYS A 97 6.19 -3.29 -5.38
CA CYS A 97 5.40 -4.06 -4.42
C CYS A 97 4.77 -3.19 -3.34
N GLU A 98 3.80 -3.77 -2.65
CA GLU A 98 3.23 -3.22 -1.42
C GLU A 98 3.80 -3.92 -0.19
N SER A 99 4.02 -3.15 0.88
CA SER A 99 4.71 -3.62 2.08
C SER A 99 4.35 -2.81 3.32
N ARG A 100 4.89 -3.22 4.46
CA ARG A 100 4.73 -2.57 5.75
C ARG A 100 6.09 -2.16 6.30
N VAL A 101 6.15 -1.00 6.92
CA VAL A 101 7.41 -0.46 7.46
C VAL A 101 8.03 -1.32 8.57
N ASN A 102 7.20 -2.08 9.31
CA ASN A 102 7.66 -2.97 10.36
C ASN A 102 8.16 -4.34 9.87
N THR A 103 8.00 -4.66 8.58
CA THR A 103 8.47 -5.92 7.97
C THR A 103 9.72 -5.72 7.10
N VAL A 104 10.24 -4.50 6.98
CA VAL A 104 11.47 -4.17 6.25
C VAL A 104 12.61 -3.77 7.19
N ASN A 105 13.83 -3.80 6.67
CA ASN A 105 15.05 -3.23 7.23
C ASN A 105 15.97 -2.83 6.07
N LYS A 106 17.08 -2.14 6.35
CA LYS A 106 17.98 -1.66 5.30
C LYS A 106 18.56 -2.81 4.45
N GLU A 107 18.85 -3.96 5.07
CA GLU A 107 19.44 -5.11 4.39
C GLU A 107 18.49 -5.72 3.35
N ILE A 108 17.22 -5.98 3.72
CA ILE A 108 16.27 -6.55 2.76
C ILE A 108 15.93 -5.55 1.65
N LEU A 109 15.84 -4.25 1.97
CA LEU A 109 15.60 -3.22 0.96
C LEU A 109 16.74 -3.13 -0.05
N LYS A 110 18.00 -3.26 0.40
CA LYS A 110 19.15 -3.33 -0.49
C LYS A 110 19.06 -4.54 -1.43
N GLU A 111 18.77 -5.72 -0.90
CA GLU A 111 18.61 -6.94 -1.73
C GLU A 111 17.45 -6.80 -2.73
N MET A 112 16.35 -6.15 -2.33
CA MET A 112 15.24 -5.84 -3.22
C MET A 112 15.68 -4.90 -4.36
N ALA A 113 16.39 -3.81 -4.04
CA ALA A 113 16.87 -2.85 -5.02
C ALA A 113 17.81 -3.50 -6.06
N GLU A 114 18.76 -4.31 -5.59
CA GLU A 114 19.71 -5.07 -6.41
C GLU A 114 18.99 -6.05 -7.36
N SER A 115 17.85 -6.61 -6.93
CA SER A 115 17.02 -7.49 -7.77
C SER A 115 16.04 -6.78 -8.70
N GLY A 116 16.07 -5.45 -8.78
CA GLY A 116 15.20 -4.68 -9.68
C GLY A 116 14.00 -4.00 -9.03
N CYS A 117 13.86 -4.00 -7.69
CA CYS A 117 12.80 -3.22 -7.05
C CYS A 117 13.06 -1.72 -7.26
N ARG A 118 12.05 -0.99 -7.72
CA ARG A 118 12.16 0.47 -7.96
C ARG A 118 11.18 1.30 -7.16
N VAL A 119 10.01 0.75 -6.85
CA VAL A 119 8.99 1.42 -6.02
C VAL A 119 8.47 0.46 -4.96
N ILE A 120 8.35 0.97 -3.74
CA ILE A 120 7.67 0.27 -2.66
C ILE A 120 6.58 1.16 -2.09
N GLN A 121 5.35 0.66 -2.03
CA GLN A 121 4.27 1.34 -1.34
C GLN A 121 4.17 0.86 0.10
N TYR A 122 4.15 1.81 1.04
CA TYR A 122 3.92 1.61 2.45
C TYR A 122 2.57 2.17 2.85
N GLY A 123 1.70 1.31 3.39
CA GLY A 123 0.52 1.77 4.12
C GLY A 123 0.94 2.45 5.43
N VAL A 124 0.96 3.78 5.45
CA VAL A 124 1.28 4.61 6.63
C VAL A 124 0.00 4.95 7.39
N GLU A 125 -1.08 5.26 6.66
CA GLU A 125 -2.43 5.57 7.13
C GLU A 125 -2.60 6.90 7.87
N SER A 126 -1.70 7.27 8.79
CA SER A 126 -1.76 8.51 9.56
C SER A 126 -0.37 8.92 10.06
N GLY A 127 -0.14 10.23 10.23
CA GLY A 127 1.05 10.76 10.92
C GLY A 127 0.88 10.88 12.43
N SER A 128 -0.31 10.60 12.96
CA SER A 128 -0.58 10.59 14.40
C SER A 128 -0.36 9.20 15.00
N GLN A 129 0.58 9.05 15.93
CA GLN A 129 0.79 7.77 16.62
C GLN A 129 -0.47 7.31 17.37
N LYS A 130 -1.28 8.25 17.89
CA LYS A 130 -2.54 7.96 18.57
C LYS A 130 -3.51 7.25 17.62
N ILE A 131 -3.62 7.75 16.39
CA ILE A 131 -4.51 7.18 15.35
C ILE A 131 -4.00 5.84 14.85
N LEU A 132 -2.68 5.71 14.60
CA LEU A 132 -2.08 4.43 14.24
C LEU A 132 -2.36 3.33 15.29
N ASN A 133 -2.36 3.72 16.57
CA ASN A 133 -2.69 2.82 17.67
C ASN A 133 -4.18 2.47 17.68
N SER A 134 -5.08 3.46 17.52
CA SER A 134 -6.54 3.23 17.58
C SER A 134 -7.02 2.29 16.46
N ILE A 135 -6.45 2.40 15.26
CA ILE A 135 -6.80 1.54 14.12
C ILE A 135 -6.04 0.21 14.10
N ARG A 136 -5.26 -0.07 15.16
CA ARG A 136 -4.44 -1.28 15.32
C ARG A 136 -3.48 -1.48 14.14
N LYS A 137 -2.96 -0.38 13.60
CA LYS A 137 -1.99 -0.45 12.49
C LYS A 137 -0.74 -1.17 12.92
N GLY A 138 -0.29 -1.02 14.17
CA GLY A 138 0.85 -1.78 14.71
C GLY A 138 2.20 -1.37 14.12
N ILE A 139 2.36 -0.09 13.80
CA ILE A 139 3.62 0.54 13.39
C ILE A 139 3.84 1.84 14.17
N THR A 140 5.05 2.39 14.13
CA THR A 140 5.32 3.73 14.65
C THR A 140 5.73 4.71 13.56
N VAL A 141 5.48 6.01 13.79
CA VAL A 141 5.95 7.09 12.90
C VAL A 141 7.47 7.04 12.69
N GLU A 142 8.22 6.62 13.72
CA GLU A 142 9.67 6.43 13.62
C GLU A 142 10.07 5.25 12.72
N GLN A 143 9.30 4.15 12.73
CA GLN A 143 9.51 3.06 11.77
C GLN A 143 9.28 3.53 10.34
N VAL A 144 8.29 4.40 10.12
CA VAL A 144 8.01 4.98 8.80
C VAL A 144 9.18 5.85 8.33
N ARG A 145 9.69 6.76 9.17
CA ARG A 145 10.88 7.57 8.86
C ARG A 145 12.07 6.73 8.45
N LYS A 146 12.36 5.67 9.23
CA LYS A 146 13.47 4.75 8.94
C LYS A 146 13.28 4.01 7.62
N ALA A 147 12.08 3.47 7.38
CA ALA A 147 11.79 2.75 6.14
C ALA A 147 11.94 3.65 4.91
N VAL A 148 11.38 4.86 4.94
CA VAL A 148 11.52 5.85 3.86
C VAL A 148 12.99 6.17 3.61
N LYS A 149 13.74 6.52 4.66
CA LYS A 149 15.17 6.84 4.54
C LYS A 149 15.96 5.68 3.94
N TRP A 150 15.75 4.46 4.42
CA TRP A 150 16.44 3.28 3.91
C TRP A 150 16.09 3.00 2.45
N SER A 151 14.83 3.13 2.05
CA SER A 151 14.41 2.94 0.66
C SER A 151 15.11 3.93 -0.27
N VAL A 152 15.10 5.23 0.07
CA VAL A 152 15.78 6.26 -0.72
C VAL A 152 17.28 6.02 -0.80
N GLU A 153 17.92 5.66 0.32
CA GLU A 153 19.36 5.36 0.38
C GLU A 153 19.78 4.18 -0.54
N VAL A 154 18.89 3.22 -0.80
CA VAL A 154 19.16 2.08 -1.68
C VAL A 154 18.62 2.27 -3.11
N GLY A 155 18.06 3.44 -3.43
CA GLY A 155 17.53 3.75 -4.75
C GLY A 155 16.14 3.16 -5.04
N ILE A 156 15.34 2.90 -4.01
CA ILE A 156 13.91 2.56 -4.14
C ILE A 156 13.09 3.80 -3.79
N THR A 157 12.17 4.19 -4.67
CA THR A 157 11.19 5.25 -4.44
C THR A 157 10.12 4.77 -3.45
N PRO A 158 10.01 5.33 -2.23
CA PRO A 158 8.93 4.97 -1.32
C PRO A 158 7.67 5.80 -1.62
N VAL A 159 6.53 5.12 -1.76
CA VAL A 159 5.20 5.72 -1.82
C VAL A 159 4.52 5.49 -0.47
N CYS A 160 4.20 6.55 0.26
CA CYS A 160 3.53 6.47 1.55
C CYS A 160 2.04 6.77 1.36
N SER A 161 1.19 5.77 1.57
CA SER A 161 -0.26 5.94 1.48
C SER A 161 -0.86 6.28 2.84
N PHE A 162 -1.73 7.27 2.84
CA PHE A 162 -2.49 7.78 3.97
C PHE A 162 -3.98 7.63 3.71
N MET A 163 -4.78 7.69 4.76
CA MET A 163 -6.23 7.70 4.65
C MET A 163 -6.85 8.63 5.69
N VAL A 164 -7.96 9.26 5.34
CA VAL A 164 -8.69 10.21 6.20
C VAL A 164 -10.19 10.08 5.94
N PRO A 165 -11.07 10.20 6.95
CA PRO A 165 -10.78 10.24 8.37
C PRO A 165 -10.65 8.83 8.96
N HIS A 166 -9.98 8.70 10.10
CA HIS A 166 -10.06 7.56 11.00
C HIS A 166 -11.10 7.82 12.10
N PRO A 167 -11.64 6.77 12.77
CA PRO A 167 -12.70 6.96 13.77
C PRO A 167 -12.39 7.97 14.89
N GLU A 168 -11.12 8.01 15.32
CA GLU A 168 -10.67 8.87 16.41
C GLU A 168 -9.97 10.16 15.93
N ASP A 169 -9.98 10.44 14.62
CA ASP A 169 -9.34 11.66 14.11
C ASP A 169 -9.99 12.90 14.70
N THR A 170 -9.17 13.91 14.91
CA THR A 170 -9.54 15.29 15.21
C THR A 170 -8.79 16.21 14.24
N LEU A 171 -9.13 17.49 14.18
CA LEU A 171 -8.36 18.45 13.38
C LEU A 171 -6.87 18.49 13.79
N GLU A 172 -6.56 18.25 15.07
CA GLU A 172 -5.19 18.17 15.56
C GLU A 172 -4.43 16.96 14.99
N THR A 173 -5.05 15.77 14.97
CA THR A 173 -4.39 14.56 14.43
C THR A 173 -4.29 14.55 12.91
N ILE A 174 -5.21 15.26 12.23
CA ILE A 174 -5.11 15.55 10.80
C ILE A 174 -3.92 16.47 10.54
N GLU A 175 -3.72 17.53 11.34
CA GLU A 175 -2.56 18.40 11.21
C GLU A 175 -1.24 17.69 11.52
N GLU A 176 -1.21 16.76 12.49
CA GLU A 176 -0.08 15.86 12.71
C GLU A 176 0.21 15.01 11.45
N THR A 177 -0.84 14.52 10.79
CA THR A 177 -0.74 13.75 9.54
C THR A 177 -0.20 14.59 8.40
N ARG A 178 -0.70 15.82 8.24
CA ARG A 178 -0.25 16.78 7.25
C ARG A 178 1.25 17.09 7.38
N LYS A 179 1.69 17.47 8.58
CA LYS A 179 3.11 17.74 8.88
C LYS A 179 3.99 16.53 8.60
N PHE A 180 3.50 15.33 8.92
CA PHE A 180 4.23 14.11 8.66
C PHE A 180 4.34 13.81 7.16
N MET A 181 3.28 14.05 6.38
CA MET A 181 3.35 13.95 4.92
C MET A 181 4.39 14.89 4.32
N GLU A 182 4.45 16.16 4.77
CA GLU A 182 5.48 17.11 4.35
C GLU A 182 6.89 16.64 4.72
N GLU A 183 7.06 16.12 5.95
CA GLU A 183 8.32 15.55 6.39
C GLU A 183 8.76 14.39 5.48
N LEU A 184 7.89 13.43 5.21
CA LEU A 184 8.21 12.28 4.35
C LEU A 184 8.53 12.71 2.91
N LYS A 185 7.84 13.72 2.37
CA LYS A 185 8.19 14.33 1.07
C LYS A 185 9.61 14.90 1.08
N SER A 186 9.97 15.63 2.15
CA SER A 186 11.32 16.18 2.29
C SER A 186 12.41 15.10 2.38
N LEU A 187 12.05 13.89 2.84
CA LEU A 187 12.92 12.72 2.88
C LEU A 187 12.99 11.97 1.53
N GLY A 188 12.24 12.38 0.51
CA GLY A 188 12.23 11.76 -0.81
C GLY A 188 11.11 10.74 -1.04
N ALA A 189 10.10 10.68 -0.15
CA ALA A 189 8.90 9.88 -0.41
C ALA A 189 7.90 10.62 -1.30
N LEU A 190 7.16 9.83 -2.07
CA LEU A 190 5.89 10.26 -2.64
C LEU A 190 4.80 9.98 -1.61
N VAL A 191 3.81 10.87 -1.50
CA VAL A 191 2.67 10.68 -0.60
C VAL A 191 1.39 10.63 -1.41
N VAL A 192 0.48 9.76 -1.01
CA VAL A 192 -0.87 9.63 -1.57
C VAL A 192 -1.87 9.54 -0.43
N VAL A 193 -3.08 10.04 -0.64
CA VAL A 193 -4.17 9.98 0.35
C VAL A 193 -5.44 9.49 -0.32
N SER A 194 -6.22 8.68 0.39
CA SER A 194 -7.57 8.28 -0.01
C SER A 194 -8.56 8.58 1.11
N LEU A 195 -9.85 8.56 0.78
CA LEU A 195 -10.87 8.58 1.81
C LEU A 195 -11.01 7.19 2.43
N THR A 196 -11.13 7.15 3.75
CA THR A 196 -11.46 5.91 4.46
C THR A 196 -12.82 5.41 3.99
N THR A 197 -12.92 4.12 3.70
CA THR A 197 -14.18 3.48 3.31
C THR A 197 -14.38 2.24 4.18
N PRO A 198 -15.41 2.20 5.03
CA PRO A 198 -15.75 1.00 5.80
C PRO A 198 -16.31 -0.07 4.86
N PHE A 199 -15.47 -0.97 4.35
CA PHE A 199 -15.94 -2.05 3.48
C PHE A 199 -16.73 -3.11 4.29
N PRO A 200 -17.86 -3.64 3.77
CA PRO A 200 -18.61 -4.70 4.43
C PRO A 200 -17.74 -5.90 4.85
N GLY A 201 -17.92 -6.38 6.08
CA GLY A 201 -17.16 -7.48 6.68
C GLY A 201 -15.81 -7.07 7.29
N THR A 202 -15.42 -5.79 7.21
CA THR A 202 -14.30 -5.26 8.00
C THR A 202 -14.77 -4.94 9.42
N TYR A 203 -13.85 -4.96 10.39
CA TYR A 203 -14.17 -4.57 11.77
C TYR A 203 -14.72 -3.13 11.82
N LEU A 204 -14.17 -2.24 10.99
CA LEU A 204 -14.61 -0.85 10.87
C LEU A 204 -16.08 -0.72 10.46
N TYR A 205 -16.54 -1.53 9.49
CA TYR A 205 -17.93 -1.55 9.07
C TYR A 205 -18.83 -2.22 10.12
N ASP A 206 -18.45 -3.40 10.59
CA ASP A 206 -19.28 -4.21 11.48
C ASP A 206 -19.46 -3.59 12.88
N HIS A 207 -18.53 -2.72 13.31
CA HIS A 207 -18.55 -2.03 14.60
C HIS A 207 -18.61 -0.50 14.43
N ALA A 208 -19.18 -0.03 13.32
CA ALA A 208 -19.23 1.40 12.98
C ALA A 208 -19.85 2.24 14.10
N GLU A 209 -20.99 1.81 14.65
CA GLU A 209 -21.68 2.53 15.74
C GLU A 209 -20.81 2.62 17.01
N GLU A 210 -20.18 1.51 17.42
CA GLU A 210 -19.29 1.45 18.59
C GLU A 210 -18.06 2.35 18.42
N LEU A 211 -17.57 2.47 17.19
CA LEU A 211 -16.45 3.34 16.83
C LEU A 211 -16.87 4.80 16.62
N GLY A 212 -18.16 5.13 16.79
CA GLY A 212 -18.68 6.49 16.63
C GLY A 212 -18.74 6.95 15.18
N LEU A 213 -18.93 6.03 14.24
CA LEU A 213 -19.15 6.34 12.83
C LEU A 213 -20.64 6.45 12.53
N LYS A 214 -21.01 7.48 11.78
CA LYS A 214 -22.36 7.64 11.24
C LYS A 214 -22.29 7.64 9.72
N PHE A 215 -22.84 6.61 9.09
CA PHE A 215 -22.96 6.55 7.64
C PHE A 215 -23.85 7.69 7.14
N ILE A 216 -23.39 8.37 6.09
CA ILE A 216 -24.15 9.37 5.35
C ILE A 216 -24.54 8.87 3.96
N LEU A 217 -23.94 7.75 3.52
CA LEU A 217 -24.25 7.07 2.28
C LEU A 217 -24.13 5.55 2.47
N GLU A 218 -25.21 4.83 2.21
CA GLU A 218 -25.29 3.37 2.33
C GLU A 218 -25.13 2.63 1.00
N ASP A 219 -25.13 3.37 -0.12
CA ASP A 219 -24.92 2.79 -1.45
C ASP A 219 -23.47 2.28 -1.57
N THR A 220 -23.31 0.96 -1.54
CA THR A 220 -22.00 0.30 -1.63
C THR A 220 -21.33 0.50 -2.98
N ASP A 221 -22.06 0.89 -4.03
CA ASP A 221 -21.44 1.23 -5.32
C ASP A 221 -20.60 2.52 -5.24
N ARG A 222 -20.79 3.30 -4.17
CA ARG A 222 -20.05 4.52 -3.87
C ARG A 222 -18.90 4.31 -2.88
N TYR A 223 -18.61 3.06 -2.52
CA TYR A 223 -17.50 2.71 -1.61
C TYR A 223 -16.20 2.62 -2.41
N ASP A 224 -15.82 3.75 -3.01
CA ASP A 224 -14.76 3.86 -4.02
C ASP A 224 -13.44 4.46 -3.47
N MET A 225 -13.36 4.70 -2.15
CA MET A 225 -12.23 5.36 -1.47
C MET A 225 -11.98 6.82 -1.93
N ALA A 226 -12.95 7.43 -2.61
CA ALA A 226 -12.91 8.81 -3.12
C ALA A 226 -14.20 9.59 -2.81
N THR A 227 -15.28 8.92 -2.43
CA THR A 227 -16.54 9.50 -1.96
C THR A 227 -16.57 9.45 -0.43
N PRO A 228 -16.89 10.56 0.27
CA PRO A 228 -17.18 10.51 1.71
C PRO A 228 -18.46 9.72 1.96
N VAL A 229 -18.38 8.63 2.74
CA VAL A 229 -19.54 7.75 3.02
C VAL A 229 -19.96 7.73 4.49
N PHE A 230 -19.16 8.31 5.38
CA PHE A 230 -19.47 8.44 6.81
C PHE A 230 -18.87 9.71 7.41
N VAL A 231 -19.38 10.11 8.56
CA VAL A 231 -18.78 11.11 9.47
C VAL A 231 -18.36 10.44 10.77
N THR A 232 -17.45 11.06 11.51
CA THR A 232 -17.01 10.56 12.83
C THR A 232 -17.68 11.34 13.96
N LYS A 233 -17.55 10.85 15.18
CA LYS A 233 -17.95 11.59 16.40
C LYS A 233 -17.22 12.93 16.59
N ASN A 234 -16.09 13.14 15.92
CA ASN A 234 -15.21 14.29 16.10
C ASN A 234 -15.18 15.25 14.89
N LEU A 235 -15.61 14.79 13.71
CA LEU A 235 -15.48 15.52 12.45
C LEU A 235 -16.79 15.54 11.68
N THR A 236 -17.19 16.73 11.24
CA THR A 236 -18.30 16.92 10.30
C THR A 236 -17.89 16.51 8.88
N LEU A 237 -18.88 16.38 7.98
CA LEU A 237 -18.59 16.11 6.56
C LEU A 237 -17.72 17.21 5.95
N GLU A 238 -18.05 18.49 6.18
CA GLU A 238 -17.28 19.65 5.71
C GLU A 238 -15.82 19.57 6.17
N GLN A 239 -15.57 19.25 7.45
CA GLN A 239 -14.21 19.09 7.98
C GLN A 239 -13.45 17.92 7.35
N ILE A 240 -14.16 16.84 6.98
CA ILE A 240 -13.56 15.69 6.29
C ILE A 240 -13.18 16.05 4.86
N GLU A 241 -14.05 16.76 4.15
CA GLU A 241 -13.80 17.23 2.79
C GLU A 241 -12.64 18.23 2.76
N GLU A 242 -12.63 19.22 3.65
CA GLU A 242 -11.53 20.18 3.79
C GLU A 242 -10.20 19.49 4.14
N ALA A 243 -10.22 18.51 5.05
CA ALA A 243 -9.02 17.75 5.40
C ALA A 243 -8.51 16.92 4.23
N PHE A 244 -9.40 16.28 3.47
CA PHE A 244 -9.02 15.51 2.29
C PHE A 244 -8.43 16.42 1.20
N ASP A 245 -9.03 17.58 0.96
CA ASP A 245 -8.56 18.57 -0.01
C ASP A 245 -7.20 19.18 0.38
N ASP A 246 -6.97 19.45 1.67
CA ASP A 246 -5.66 19.91 2.15
C ASP A 246 -4.59 18.83 2.02
N LEU A 247 -4.88 17.58 2.43
CA LEU A 247 -3.91 16.48 2.31
C LEU A 247 -3.62 16.11 0.85
N ILE A 248 -4.63 16.13 -0.03
CA ILE A 248 -4.45 15.81 -1.45
C ILE A 248 -3.63 16.88 -2.17
N SER A 249 -3.64 18.13 -1.69
CA SER A 249 -2.77 19.20 -2.21
C SER A 249 -1.27 18.89 -2.03
N LEU A 250 -0.92 18.03 -1.07
CA LEU A 250 0.44 17.53 -0.86
C LEU A 250 0.78 16.34 -1.74
N CYS A 251 -0.19 15.67 -2.33
CA CYS A 251 0.05 14.54 -3.22
C CYS A 251 0.72 15.00 -4.53
N MET A 252 1.26 14.04 -5.28
CA MET A 252 2.02 14.32 -6.50
C MET A 252 1.32 15.28 -7.46
N THR A 253 2.11 16.16 -8.06
CA THR A 253 1.69 16.90 -9.25
C THR A 253 1.61 15.93 -10.44
N GLN A 254 0.90 16.32 -11.51
CA GLN A 254 0.83 15.54 -12.75
C GLN A 254 2.22 15.10 -13.27
N GLU A 255 3.24 15.91 -13.01
CA GLU A 255 4.63 15.70 -13.45
C GLU A 255 5.33 14.56 -12.68
N SER A 256 5.09 14.46 -11.38
CA SER A 256 5.63 13.36 -10.55
C SER A 256 4.90 12.05 -10.82
N PHE A 257 3.60 12.11 -11.13
CA PHE A 257 2.84 10.96 -11.64
C PHE A 257 3.37 10.47 -12.99
N GLN A 258 3.77 11.37 -13.89
CA GLN A 258 4.38 11.01 -15.17
C GLN A 258 5.77 10.37 -14.98
N LEU A 259 6.58 10.83 -14.04
CA LEU A 259 7.86 10.21 -13.70
C LEU A 259 7.67 8.80 -13.13
N LEU A 260 6.77 8.65 -12.15
CA LEU A 260 6.39 7.33 -11.62
C LEU A 260 5.82 6.43 -12.73
N SER A 261 5.09 7.00 -13.70
CA SER A 261 4.55 6.25 -14.84
C SER A 261 5.56 5.74 -15.84
N ARG A 262 6.76 6.34 -15.86
CA ARG A 262 7.88 5.87 -16.69
C ARG A 262 8.69 4.80 -15.97
N GLU A 263 8.73 4.87 -14.64
CA GLU A 263 9.31 3.82 -13.79
C GLU A 263 8.41 2.59 -13.80
N ILE A 264 7.11 2.74 -13.53
CA ILE A 264 6.06 1.70 -13.63
C ILE A 264 5.80 1.26 -15.07
#